data_AF-A0A6J5Y5W7-F1
#
_entry.id   AF-A0A6J5Y5W7-F1
#
_cell.length_a   1.000
_cell.length_b   1.000
_cell.length_c   1.000
_cell.angle_alpha   90.00
_cell.angle_beta   90.00
_cell.angle_gamma   90.00
#
_symmetry.space_group_name_H-M   'P 1'
#
loop_
_entity.id
_entity.type
_entity.pdbx_description
1 polymer ?
#
loop_
_entity_poly.entity_id
_entity_poly.type
_entity_poly.pdbx_seq_one_letter_code
_entity_poly.pdbx_strand_id
1 'polypeptide(L)'
;MNGQFDGAANANYNNSSSSSNNPYVQYSPVPTTNSATKRPMDNMLESLSQCGKRVEVATKRAEAIADSVWHHLRMSPSLTEAAMARLNQGTKVLTGGGKDKVFQQEFENLAGEKLLHSYACYLSTSHGPVIGMLYISNKRLAFCSDFCHYLAPGNPNFMHYKVVVQLDQLRTINPSANRWKPSEKYIHIVTRDGYEFWFMGFISYDKALKNLSQALQISQN
;
A
#
# COMPACT_ATOMS: atom_id res chain seq x y z
N MET A 1 15.10 -47.65 -45.98
CA MET A 1 13.78 -47.13 -45.59
C MET A 1 14.05 -45.91 -44.72
N ASN A 2 14.33 -44.74 -45.33
CA ASN A 2 13.37 -43.66 -45.69
C ASN A 2 12.62 -43.16 -44.44
N GLY A 3 12.61 -41.88 -44.04
CA GLY A 3 13.06 -40.61 -44.61
C GLY A 3 12.68 -39.48 -43.65
N GLN A 4 13.02 -38.24 -44.03
CA GLN A 4 13.01 -37.00 -43.25
C GLN A 4 11.75 -36.12 -43.46
N PHE A 5 11.58 -35.10 -42.59
CA PHE A 5 10.95 -33.76 -42.74
C PHE A 5 9.70 -33.38 -41.90
N ASP A 6 9.89 -32.29 -41.13
CA ASP A 6 9.11 -31.07 -40.84
C ASP A 6 7.57 -31.04 -40.70
N GLY A 7 7.09 -30.17 -39.79
CA GLY A 7 5.80 -29.50 -39.95
C GLY A 7 5.08 -29.08 -38.66
N ALA A 8 4.88 -27.77 -38.48
CA ALA A 8 4.15 -27.12 -37.39
C ALA A 8 2.62 -27.35 -37.42
N ALA A 9 1.95 -27.30 -36.25
CA ALA A 9 0.55 -26.90 -36.17
C ALA A 9 0.18 -26.38 -34.76
N ASN A 10 -0.04 -25.06 -34.71
CA ASN A 10 -0.72 -24.34 -33.64
C ASN A 10 -2.19 -24.79 -33.58
N ALA A 11 -2.71 -25.09 -32.39
CA ALA A 11 -4.15 -25.20 -32.16
C ALA A 11 -4.53 -24.37 -30.93
N ASN A 12 -5.05 -23.17 -31.22
CA ASN A 12 -5.76 -22.30 -30.29
C ASN A 12 -6.95 -23.05 -29.67
N TYR A 13 -7.01 -23.08 -28.34
CA TYR A 13 -8.28 -23.16 -27.62
C TYR A 13 -8.37 -21.94 -26.70
N ASN A 14 -9.05 -20.91 -27.21
CA ASN A 14 -9.63 -19.85 -26.39
C ASN A 14 -10.66 -20.47 -25.46
N ASN A 15 -10.48 -20.34 -24.15
CA ASN A 15 -11.60 -20.45 -23.22
C ASN A 15 -11.56 -19.29 -22.23
N SER A 16 -12.33 -18.27 -22.59
CA SER A 16 -12.80 -17.19 -21.73
C SER A 16 -13.61 -17.76 -20.58
N SER A 17 -13.08 -17.71 -19.35
CA SER A 17 -13.89 -17.84 -18.14
C SER A 17 -13.87 -16.52 -17.39
N SER A 18 -15.08 -15.96 -17.30
CA SER A 18 -15.48 -14.74 -16.61
C SER A 18 -15.13 -14.78 -15.12
N SER A 19 -14.06 -14.11 -14.73
CA SER A 19 -13.88 -13.62 -13.36
C SER A 19 -14.55 -12.23 -13.27
N SER A 20 -15.19 -11.93 -12.15
CA SER A 20 -15.82 -10.63 -11.88
C SER A 20 -14.77 -9.52 -12.01
N ASN A 21 -14.76 -8.85 -13.17
CA ASN A 21 -13.76 -7.85 -13.54
C ASN A 21 -14.02 -6.54 -12.77
N ASN A 22 -13.45 -6.44 -11.56
CA ASN A 22 -13.32 -5.14 -10.91
C ASN A 22 -12.22 -4.35 -11.65
N PRO A 23 -12.55 -3.25 -12.36
CA PRO A 23 -11.61 -2.53 -13.22
C PRO A 23 -10.48 -1.84 -12.45
N TYR A 24 -10.62 -1.73 -11.13
CA TYR A 24 -9.64 -1.11 -10.26
C TYR A 24 -8.55 -2.09 -9.78
N VAL A 25 -8.73 -3.40 -9.96
CA VAL A 25 -7.79 -4.43 -9.46
C VAL A 25 -6.76 -4.79 -10.53
N GLN A 26 -5.47 -4.69 -10.20
CA GLN A 26 -4.35 -4.96 -11.11
C GLN A 26 -3.31 -5.91 -10.47
N TYR A 27 -2.46 -6.52 -11.32
CA TYR A 27 -1.46 -7.51 -10.93
C TYR A 27 -0.10 -7.26 -11.62
N SER A 28 1.04 -7.33 -10.90
CA SER A 28 2.39 -7.12 -11.51
C SER A 28 3.57 -7.87 -10.84
N PRO A 29 4.69 -8.14 -11.57
CA PRO A 29 5.91 -8.80 -11.07
C PRO A 29 7.01 -7.84 -10.52
N VAL A 30 8.02 -8.36 -9.79
CA VAL A 30 8.99 -7.59 -8.95
C VAL A 30 10.46 -7.66 -9.40
N PRO A 31 11.20 -6.54 -9.36
CA PRO A 31 12.68 -6.48 -9.35
C PRO A 31 13.34 -5.77 -8.12
N THR A 32 14.61 -6.10 -7.81
CA THR A 32 15.50 -5.68 -6.67
C THR A 32 16.58 -4.62 -7.08
N THR A 33 17.13 -3.69 -6.26
CA THR A 33 18.23 -3.84 -5.25
C THR A 33 18.73 -2.45 -4.66
N ASN A 34 19.44 -2.49 -3.51
CA ASN A 34 19.89 -1.49 -2.47
C ASN A 34 20.71 -0.24 -2.91
N SER A 35 20.69 0.92 -2.21
CA SER A 35 21.48 1.24 -0.98
C SER A 35 21.45 2.74 -0.56
N ALA A 36 21.88 3.07 0.68
CA ALA A 36 21.86 4.41 1.32
C ALA A 36 23.12 4.71 2.18
N THR A 37 23.43 5.99 2.50
CA THR A 37 24.25 6.43 3.67
C THR A 37 23.98 7.88 4.16
N LYS A 38 24.43 8.19 5.40
CA LYS A 38 24.04 9.23 6.41
C LYS A 38 25.01 10.44 6.56
N ARG A 39 24.70 11.43 7.44
CA ARG A 39 25.51 12.05 8.56
C ARG A 39 24.88 13.41 9.13
N PRO A 40 25.44 14.18 10.12
CA PRO A 40 25.18 14.14 11.59
C PRO A 40 24.88 15.52 12.30
N MET A 41 24.94 15.59 13.66
CA MET A 41 24.47 16.64 14.65
C MET A 41 25.42 17.86 14.88
N ASP A 42 25.20 18.92 15.69
CA ASP A 42 24.71 19.14 17.09
C ASP A 42 24.40 20.64 17.40
N ASN A 43 23.74 20.95 18.54
CA ASN A 43 24.04 22.09 19.46
C ASN A 43 23.17 22.07 20.73
N MET A 44 23.79 22.15 21.91
CA MET A 44 23.23 21.76 23.21
C MET A 44 23.63 22.75 24.31
N LEU A 45 22.68 23.49 24.91
CA LEU A 45 22.63 23.77 26.37
C LEU A 45 21.35 24.51 26.80
N GLU A 46 20.73 25.30 25.93
CA GLU A 46 19.42 25.93 26.19
C GLU A 46 18.25 24.93 26.09
N SER A 47 18.55 23.77 25.50
CA SER A 47 17.63 22.69 25.21
C SER A 47 17.12 21.92 26.41
N LEU A 48 17.68 22.04 27.63
CA LEU A 48 17.45 21.08 28.73
C LEU A 48 16.12 21.22 29.48
N SER A 49 15.58 22.43 29.65
CA SER A 49 14.26 22.66 30.29
C SER A 49 13.11 22.46 29.30
N GLN A 50 13.32 22.91 28.06
CA GLN A 50 12.54 22.52 26.90
C GLN A 50 12.64 20.99 26.66
N CYS A 51 13.76 20.35 27.03
CA CYS A 51 13.99 18.91 26.94
C CYS A 51 13.00 18.19 27.82
N GLY A 52 12.72 18.60 29.06
CA GLY A 52 11.74 17.90 29.91
C GLY A 52 10.35 17.77 29.26
N LYS A 53 9.80 18.89 28.77
CA LYS A 53 8.50 18.90 28.06
C LYS A 53 8.58 18.26 26.67
N ARG A 54 9.68 18.46 25.94
CA ARG A 54 9.89 17.83 24.61
C ARG A 54 10.16 16.35 24.72
N VAL A 55 10.80 15.87 25.79
CA VAL A 55 11.07 14.47 26.11
C VAL A 55 9.75 13.83 26.51
N GLU A 56 8.96 14.42 27.39
CA GLU A 56 7.63 13.88 27.71
C GLU A 56 6.73 13.80 26.47
N VAL A 57 6.69 14.86 25.65
CA VAL A 57 5.93 14.85 24.38
C VAL A 57 6.52 13.87 23.38
N ALA A 58 7.85 13.76 23.28
CA ALA A 58 8.52 12.80 22.41
C ALA A 58 8.27 11.37 22.87
N THR A 59 8.26 11.09 24.17
CA THR A 59 7.95 9.80 24.78
C THR A 59 6.49 9.44 24.51
N LYS A 60 5.53 10.32 24.82
CA LYS A 60 4.11 10.09 24.51
C LYS A 60 3.85 9.86 23.02
N ARG A 61 4.58 10.58 22.17
CA ARG A 61 4.49 10.41 20.71
C ARG A 61 5.14 9.11 20.24
N ALA A 62 6.26 8.73 20.84
CA ALA A 62 6.94 7.48 20.57
C ALA A 62 6.09 6.28 21.02
N GLU A 63 5.47 6.35 22.20
CA GLU A 63 4.49 5.39 22.71
C GLU A 63 3.32 5.25 21.75
N ALA A 64 2.68 6.36 21.35
CA ALA A 64 1.57 6.32 20.40
C ALA A 64 1.95 5.72 19.04
N ILE A 65 3.18 5.97 18.56
CA ILE A 65 3.70 5.34 17.34
C ILE A 65 3.93 3.84 17.57
N ALA A 66 4.53 3.45 18.68
CA ALA A 66 4.80 2.06 19.03
C ALA A 66 3.49 1.27 19.15
N ASP A 67 2.49 1.84 19.82
CA ASP A 67 1.15 1.28 19.93
C ASP A 67 0.49 1.11 18.56
N SER A 68 0.58 2.13 17.70
CA SER A 68 0.04 2.05 16.35
C SER A 68 0.73 0.99 15.49
N VAL A 69 2.05 0.85 15.59
CA VAL A 69 2.82 -0.21 14.93
C VAL A 69 2.42 -1.57 15.49
N TRP A 70 2.30 -1.71 16.80
CA TRP A 70 1.90 -2.96 17.45
C TRP A 70 0.49 -3.40 17.03
N HIS A 71 -0.45 -2.46 17.02
CA HIS A 71 -1.79 -2.70 16.51
C HIS A 71 -1.75 -3.10 15.03
N HIS A 72 -0.97 -2.41 14.19
CA HIS A 72 -0.80 -2.78 12.78
C HIS A 72 -0.30 -4.22 12.61
N LEU A 73 0.70 -4.65 13.39
CA LEU A 73 1.23 -6.01 13.31
C LEU A 73 0.19 -7.06 13.74
N ARG A 74 -0.59 -6.77 14.79
CA ARG A 74 -1.64 -7.66 15.31
C ARG A 74 -2.89 -7.77 14.43
N MET A 75 -3.05 -6.90 13.43
CA MET A 75 -4.14 -7.01 12.46
C MET A 75 -3.93 -8.17 11.47
N SER A 76 -2.69 -8.61 11.27
CA SER A 76 -2.38 -9.78 10.44
C SER A 76 -2.67 -11.08 11.20
N PRO A 77 -3.17 -12.13 10.53
CA PRO A 77 -3.21 -13.48 11.08
C PRO A 77 -1.82 -14.00 11.51
N SER A 78 -0.75 -13.48 10.91
CA SER A 78 0.64 -13.81 11.23
C SER A 78 1.45 -12.56 11.56
N LEU A 79 1.85 -12.45 12.83
CA LEU A 79 2.68 -11.34 13.34
C LEU A 79 4.05 -11.30 12.64
N THR A 80 4.66 -12.48 12.44
CA THR A 80 5.96 -12.62 11.80
C THR A 80 5.91 -12.19 10.34
N GLU A 81 4.88 -12.59 9.59
CA GLU A 81 4.70 -12.13 8.21
C GLU A 81 4.47 -10.63 8.15
N ALA A 82 3.65 -10.05 9.04
CA ALA A 82 3.46 -8.61 9.09
C ALA A 82 4.78 -7.87 9.38
N ALA A 83 5.59 -8.37 10.32
CA ALA A 83 6.89 -7.80 10.62
C ALA A 83 7.85 -7.90 9.42
N MET A 84 7.90 -9.05 8.74
CA MET A 84 8.68 -9.23 7.52
C MET A 84 8.20 -8.31 6.40
N ALA A 85 6.90 -8.11 6.24
CA ALA A 85 6.33 -7.19 5.25
C ALA A 85 6.85 -5.77 5.45
N ARG A 86 6.87 -5.30 6.72
CA ARG A 86 7.37 -3.97 7.08
C ARG A 86 8.89 -3.85 6.87
N LEU A 87 9.65 -4.88 7.21
CA LEU A 87 11.09 -4.92 6.95
C LEU A 87 11.38 -4.90 5.45
N ASN A 88 10.68 -5.70 4.66
CA ASN A 88 10.81 -5.75 3.21
C ASN A 88 10.42 -4.42 2.57
N GLN A 89 9.35 -3.76 3.01
CA GLN A 89 8.99 -2.43 2.53
C GLN A 89 10.03 -1.37 2.89
N GLY A 90 10.59 -1.41 4.11
CA GLY A 90 11.68 -0.54 4.51
C GLY A 90 12.91 -0.72 3.61
N THR A 91 13.30 -1.97 3.37
CA THR A 91 14.37 -2.34 2.43
C THR A 91 14.04 -1.86 1.02
N LYS A 92 12.82 -2.09 0.52
CA LYS A 92 12.36 -1.68 -0.81
C LYS A 92 12.49 -0.16 -1.03
N VAL A 93 12.14 0.65 -0.03
CA VAL A 93 12.29 2.11 -0.10
C VAL A 93 13.78 2.50 -0.13
N LEU A 94 14.62 1.83 0.66
CA LEU A 94 16.06 2.08 0.65
C LEU A 94 16.70 1.66 -0.68
N THR A 95 16.26 0.53 -1.25
CA THR A 95 16.76 -0.03 -2.50
C THR A 95 16.30 0.72 -3.72
N GLY A 96 15.00 1.02 -3.78
CA GLY A 96 14.39 1.70 -4.91
C GLY A 96 14.85 3.15 -5.04
N GLY A 97 15.56 3.69 -4.05
CA GLY A 97 16.03 5.08 -4.04
C GLY A 97 14.93 6.07 -3.61
N GLY A 98 14.10 5.67 -2.66
CA GLY A 98 13.05 6.49 -2.07
C GLY A 98 11.63 6.06 -2.46
N LYS A 99 10.64 6.65 -1.78
CA LYS A 99 9.22 6.29 -1.93
C LYS A 99 8.69 6.60 -3.32
N ASP A 100 9.10 7.72 -3.91
CA ASP A 100 8.69 8.15 -5.25
C ASP A 100 9.11 7.15 -6.32
N LYS A 101 10.37 6.70 -6.27
CA LYS A 101 10.89 5.70 -7.22
C LYS A 101 10.23 4.35 -7.03
N VAL A 102 10.00 3.92 -5.79
CA VAL A 102 9.23 2.69 -5.52
C VAL A 102 7.81 2.80 -6.08
N PHE A 103 7.14 3.93 -5.90
CA PHE A 103 5.82 4.15 -6.46
C PHE A 103 5.82 4.08 -8.00
N GLN A 104 6.78 4.70 -8.67
CA GLN A 104 6.93 4.64 -10.13
C GLN A 104 7.32 3.26 -10.67
N GLN A 105 8.04 2.46 -9.88
CA GLN A 105 8.35 1.07 -10.24
C GLN A 105 7.12 0.16 -10.09
N GLU A 106 6.29 0.43 -9.08
CA GLU A 106 5.09 -0.34 -8.81
C GLU A 106 3.93 0.03 -9.73
N PHE A 107 3.81 1.29 -10.11
CA PHE A 107 2.71 1.75 -10.92
C PHE A 107 3.25 2.46 -12.15
N GLU A 108 2.67 2.14 -13.31
CA GLU A 108 3.00 2.83 -14.56
C GLU A 108 2.90 4.34 -14.37
N ASN A 109 3.96 5.05 -14.74
CA ASN A 109 4.08 6.47 -14.48
C ASN A 109 3.14 7.25 -15.41
N LEU A 110 2.19 7.98 -14.85
CA LEU A 110 1.35 8.90 -15.62
C LEU A 110 2.09 10.22 -15.85
N ALA A 111 1.85 10.87 -16.99
CA ALA A 111 2.51 12.13 -17.32
C ALA A 111 2.24 13.21 -16.25
N GLY A 112 3.32 13.75 -15.66
CA GLY A 112 3.24 14.77 -14.61
C GLY A 112 2.75 14.26 -13.24
N GLU A 113 2.67 12.94 -13.04
CA GLU A 113 2.31 12.34 -11.77
C GLU A 113 3.45 12.47 -10.74
N LYS A 114 3.08 12.87 -9.53
CA LYS A 114 3.97 13.00 -8.37
C LYS A 114 3.32 12.33 -7.18
N LEU A 115 4.09 11.48 -6.51
CA LEU A 115 3.69 10.93 -5.22
C LEU A 115 3.64 12.07 -4.19
N LEU A 116 2.57 12.12 -3.41
CA LEU A 116 2.41 13.10 -2.34
C LEU A 116 2.64 12.42 -0.98
N HIS A 117 1.97 11.28 -0.76
CA HIS A 117 2.00 10.57 0.52
C HIS A 117 1.95 9.06 0.34
N SER A 118 2.45 8.32 1.34
CA SER A 118 2.29 6.87 1.42
C SER A 118 2.11 6.38 2.85
N TYR A 119 1.25 5.37 3.03
CA TYR A 119 0.83 4.86 4.32
C TYR A 119 0.79 3.33 4.33
N ALA A 120 1.40 2.75 5.36
CA ALA A 120 1.24 1.34 5.71
C ALA A 120 -0.18 1.09 6.21
N CYS A 121 -0.87 0.11 5.62
CA CYS A 121 -2.23 -0.26 5.98
C CYS A 121 -2.54 -1.67 5.48
N TYR A 122 -3.79 -2.08 5.67
CA TYR A 122 -4.37 -3.28 5.08
C TYR A 122 -5.56 -2.89 4.22
N LEU A 123 -5.76 -3.61 3.13
CA LEU A 123 -7.00 -3.61 2.37
C LEU A 123 -7.87 -4.76 2.85
N SER A 124 -9.12 -4.48 3.20
CA SER A 124 -10.11 -5.53 3.49
C SER A 124 -10.53 -6.22 2.19
N THR A 125 -10.44 -7.53 2.15
CA THR A 125 -10.94 -8.35 1.04
C THR A 125 -11.85 -9.46 1.58
N SER A 126 -12.57 -10.14 0.70
CA SER A 126 -13.38 -11.31 1.07
C SER A 126 -12.55 -12.46 1.65
N HIS A 127 -11.24 -12.50 1.36
CA HIS A 127 -10.30 -13.49 1.89
C HIS A 127 -9.53 -12.99 3.13
N GLY A 128 -9.94 -11.84 3.68
CA GLY A 128 -9.32 -11.23 4.85
C GLY A 128 -8.46 -9.99 4.51
N PRO A 129 -7.79 -9.42 5.52
CA PRO A 129 -6.99 -8.21 5.35
C PRO A 129 -5.68 -8.50 4.62
N VAL A 130 -5.42 -7.77 3.55
CA VAL A 130 -4.18 -7.83 2.76
C VAL A 130 -3.26 -6.69 3.17
N ILE A 131 -2.10 -7.00 3.74
CA ILE A 131 -1.10 -6.00 4.15
C ILE A 131 -0.46 -5.33 2.94
N GLY A 132 -0.28 -4.02 3.00
CA GLY A 132 0.31 -3.29 1.88
C GLY A 132 0.61 -1.81 2.15
N MET A 133 0.75 -1.07 1.07
CA MET A 133 1.02 0.36 1.04
C MET A 133 -0.05 1.07 0.21
N LEU A 134 -0.71 2.06 0.82
CA LEU A 134 -1.57 3.01 0.14
C LEU A 134 -0.77 4.26 -0.22
N TYR A 135 -0.78 4.61 -1.49
CA TYR A 135 -0.12 5.76 -2.10
C TYR A 135 -1.16 6.78 -2.53
N ILE A 136 -0.87 8.05 -2.30
CA ILE A 136 -1.67 9.20 -2.72
C ILE A 136 -0.78 10.02 -3.65
N SER A 137 -1.11 10.08 -4.93
CA SER A 137 -0.47 10.98 -5.88
C SER A 137 -1.38 12.18 -6.18
N ASN A 138 -0.88 13.13 -6.96
CA ASN A 138 -1.70 14.21 -7.52
C ASN A 138 -2.67 13.74 -8.64
N LYS A 139 -2.72 12.44 -8.96
CA LYS A 139 -3.54 11.87 -10.03
C LYS A 139 -4.43 10.71 -9.60
N ARG A 140 -3.99 9.89 -8.64
CA ARG A 140 -4.70 8.68 -8.21
C ARG A 140 -4.40 8.30 -6.76
N LEU A 141 -5.29 7.50 -6.21
CA LEU A 141 -5.00 6.63 -5.07
C LEU A 141 -4.57 5.28 -5.62
N ALA A 142 -3.51 4.72 -5.05
CA ALA A 142 -3.03 3.42 -5.46
C ALA A 142 -2.63 2.57 -4.25
N PHE A 143 -3.06 1.32 -4.20
CA PHE A 143 -2.66 0.36 -3.19
C PHE A 143 -1.88 -0.78 -3.85
N CYS A 144 -0.84 -1.27 -3.17
CA CYS A 144 -0.11 -2.48 -3.55
C CYS A 144 0.13 -3.33 -2.31
N SER A 145 -0.12 -4.64 -2.39
CA SER A 145 0.23 -5.60 -1.34
C SER A 145 1.75 -5.65 -1.11
N ASP A 146 2.18 -6.05 0.08
CA ASP A 146 3.62 -6.25 0.34
C ASP A 146 4.15 -7.59 -0.18
N PHE A 147 3.24 -8.55 -0.34
CA PHE A 147 3.54 -9.90 -0.81
C PHE A 147 2.78 -10.18 -2.10
N CYS A 148 3.38 -11.02 -2.95
CA CYS A 148 2.66 -11.64 -4.04
C CYS A 148 1.69 -12.69 -3.50
N HIS A 149 0.53 -12.80 -4.15
CA HIS A 149 -0.45 -13.84 -3.89
C HIS A 149 -0.55 -14.80 -5.08
N TYR A 150 -0.96 -16.04 -4.80
CA TYR A 150 -1.27 -17.03 -5.83
C TYR A 150 -2.62 -16.68 -6.48
N LEU A 151 -2.64 -16.61 -7.81
CA LEU A 151 -3.90 -16.42 -8.54
C LEU A 151 -4.78 -17.67 -8.54
N ALA A 152 -4.17 -18.87 -8.57
CA ALA A 152 -4.87 -20.15 -8.50
C ALA A 152 -3.90 -21.28 -8.07
N PRO A 153 -4.40 -22.35 -7.41
CA PRO A 153 -3.59 -23.54 -7.16
C PRO A 153 -3.08 -24.13 -8.48
N GLY A 154 -1.76 -24.28 -8.63
CA GLY A 154 -1.12 -24.82 -9.85
C GLY A 154 -0.67 -23.78 -10.87
N ASN A 155 -0.90 -22.48 -10.64
CA ASN A 155 -0.31 -21.41 -11.45
C ASN A 155 0.90 -20.79 -10.72
N PRO A 156 2.12 -20.81 -11.30
CA PRO A 156 3.33 -20.28 -10.66
C PRO A 156 3.40 -18.74 -10.67
N ASN A 157 2.40 -18.04 -11.21
CA ASN A 157 2.43 -16.60 -11.33
C ASN A 157 2.07 -15.92 -10.01
N PHE A 158 3.12 -15.51 -9.31
CA PHE A 158 3.08 -14.63 -8.13
C PHE A 158 2.75 -13.21 -8.57
N MET A 159 1.62 -12.67 -8.09
CA MET A 159 1.22 -11.32 -8.45
C MET A 159 0.84 -10.49 -7.22
N HIS A 160 1.25 -9.22 -7.24
CA HIS A 160 0.82 -8.25 -6.25
C HIS A 160 -0.65 -7.93 -6.42
N TYR A 161 -1.39 -7.86 -5.31
CA TYR A 161 -2.75 -7.34 -5.33
C TYR A 161 -2.68 -5.82 -5.35
N LYS A 162 -3.13 -5.19 -6.44
CA LYS A 162 -3.15 -3.73 -6.58
C LYS A 162 -4.56 -3.19 -6.73
N VAL A 163 -4.79 -1.99 -6.19
CA VAL A 163 -6.00 -1.20 -6.43
C VAL A 163 -5.58 0.16 -6.94
N VAL A 164 -6.13 0.65 -8.04
CA VAL A 164 -5.78 1.96 -8.60
C VAL A 164 -7.03 2.74 -8.92
N VAL A 165 -7.29 3.85 -8.22
CA VAL A 165 -8.48 4.70 -8.39
C VAL A 165 -8.04 6.11 -8.74
N GLN A 166 -8.44 6.61 -9.92
CA GLN A 166 -8.13 8.00 -10.30
C GLN A 166 -8.89 8.97 -9.40
N LEU A 167 -8.30 10.14 -9.12
CA LEU A 167 -8.89 11.08 -8.15
C LEU A 167 -10.23 11.66 -8.63
N ASP A 168 -10.45 11.76 -9.94
CA ASP A 168 -11.71 12.20 -10.55
C ASP A 168 -12.82 11.14 -10.39
N GLN A 169 -12.46 9.86 -10.28
CA GLN A 169 -13.37 8.74 -10.02
C GLN A 169 -13.76 8.63 -8.55
N LEU A 170 -13.13 9.36 -7.63
CA LEU A 170 -13.50 9.33 -6.22
C LEU A 170 -14.81 10.06 -5.96
N ARG A 171 -15.68 9.44 -5.17
CA ARG A 171 -16.94 10.02 -4.72
C ARG A 171 -16.85 10.51 -3.27
N THR A 172 -16.49 9.61 -2.35
CA THR A 172 -16.41 9.94 -0.92
C THR A 172 -15.28 9.21 -0.21
N ILE A 173 -14.77 9.82 0.85
CA ILE A 173 -13.81 9.22 1.79
C ILE A 173 -14.40 9.38 3.18
N ASN A 174 -14.79 8.27 3.81
CA ASN A 174 -15.52 8.27 5.07
C ASN A 174 -14.70 7.56 6.16
N PRO A 175 -14.44 8.22 7.31
CA PRO A 175 -13.91 7.51 8.46
C PRO A 175 -14.97 6.60 9.06
N SER A 176 -14.55 5.44 9.56
CA SER A 176 -15.40 4.51 10.31
C SER A 176 -14.57 3.83 11.41
N ALA A 177 -15.23 3.22 12.38
CA ALA A 177 -14.59 2.44 13.43
C ALA A 177 -15.47 1.24 13.80
N ASN A 178 -14.84 0.16 14.25
CA ASN A 178 -15.57 -1.00 14.75
C ASN A 178 -16.36 -0.61 16.00
N ARG A 179 -17.67 -0.88 16.00
CA ARG A 179 -18.57 -0.55 17.12
C ARG A 179 -18.16 -1.22 18.42
N TRP A 180 -17.65 -2.45 18.34
CA TRP A 180 -17.26 -3.26 19.48
C TRP A 180 -15.80 -3.06 19.87
N LYS A 181 -14.96 -2.60 18.93
CA LYS A 181 -13.54 -2.34 19.14
C LYS A 181 -13.14 -0.99 18.53
N PRO A 182 -13.43 0.14 19.18
CA PRO A 182 -13.20 1.47 18.60
C PRO A 182 -11.75 1.80 18.21
N SER A 183 -10.78 1.02 18.71
CA SER A 183 -9.38 1.10 18.28
C SER A 183 -9.15 0.60 16.85
N GLU A 184 -10.05 -0.24 16.32
CA GLU A 184 -10.05 -0.65 14.92
C GLU A 184 -10.74 0.42 14.07
N LYS A 185 -9.92 1.30 13.52
CA LYS A 185 -10.36 2.38 12.64
C LYS A 185 -10.23 1.97 11.16
N TYR A 186 -11.22 2.41 10.39
CA TYR A 186 -11.35 2.17 8.96
C TYR A 186 -11.41 3.48 8.19
N ILE A 187 -10.97 3.43 6.94
CA ILE A 187 -11.23 4.48 5.95
C ILE A 187 -11.96 3.81 4.79
N HIS A 188 -13.20 4.23 4.57
CA HIS A 188 -14.05 3.75 3.49
C HIS A 188 -13.94 4.69 2.30
N ILE A 189 -13.49 4.16 1.16
CA ILE A 189 -13.35 4.89 -0.09
C ILE A 189 -14.41 4.38 -1.06
N VAL A 190 -15.22 5.30 -1.60
CA VAL A 190 -16.28 4.99 -2.57
C VAL A 190 -15.98 5.70 -3.88
N THR A 191 -16.05 4.97 -4.98
CA THR A 191 -15.91 5.53 -6.33
C THR A 191 -17.25 6.01 -6.90
N ARG A 192 -17.22 6.83 -7.94
CA ARG A 192 -18.44 7.38 -8.57
C ARG A 192 -19.32 6.32 -9.20
N ASP A 193 -18.74 5.24 -9.69
CA ASP A 193 -19.40 4.05 -10.24
C ASP A 193 -19.80 3.01 -9.17
N GLY A 194 -19.60 3.33 -7.87
CA GLY A 194 -20.17 2.59 -6.75
C GLY A 194 -19.32 1.45 -6.20
N TYR A 195 -18.04 1.34 -6.59
CA TYR A 195 -17.12 0.41 -5.96
C TYR A 195 -16.66 0.94 -4.61
N GLU A 196 -16.48 0.02 -3.67
CA GLU A 196 -16.14 0.31 -2.28
C GLU A 196 -14.83 -0.36 -1.88
N PHE A 197 -13.95 0.39 -1.22
CA PHE A 197 -12.67 -0.09 -0.70
C PHE A 197 -12.54 0.27 0.77
N TRP A 198 -12.27 -0.73 1.60
CA TRP A 198 -12.14 -0.59 3.04
C TRP A 198 -10.70 -0.76 3.46
N PHE A 199 -10.05 0.33 3.87
CA PHE A 199 -8.69 0.31 4.37
C PHE A 199 -8.67 0.34 5.90
N MET A 200 -7.72 -0.38 6.49
CA MET A 200 -7.65 -0.56 7.94
C MET A 200 -6.22 -0.71 8.45
N GLY A 201 -6.06 -0.72 9.78
CA GLY A 201 -4.76 -1.00 10.41
C GLY A 201 -3.68 0.01 10.00
N PHE A 202 -4.02 1.29 9.84
CA PHE A 202 -3.04 2.31 9.47
C PHE A 202 -2.06 2.57 10.62
N ILE A 203 -0.75 2.59 10.32
CA ILE A 203 0.28 3.07 11.27
C ILE A 203 0.15 4.60 11.51
N SER A 204 -0.49 5.32 10.60
CA SER A 204 -0.67 6.77 10.70
C SER A 204 -2.07 7.18 10.25
N TYR A 205 -3.09 6.62 10.90
CA TYR A 205 -4.51 6.78 10.54
C TYR A 205 -4.92 8.24 10.33
N ASP A 206 -4.72 9.11 11.32
CA ASP A 206 -5.22 10.49 11.26
C ASP A 206 -4.56 11.29 10.12
N LYS A 207 -3.26 11.03 9.86
CA LYS A 207 -2.55 11.62 8.72
C LYS A 207 -3.06 11.09 7.39
N ALA A 208 -3.32 9.79 7.29
CA ALA A 208 -3.85 9.16 6.10
C ALA A 208 -5.24 9.73 5.76
N LEU A 209 -6.15 9.76 6.75
CA LEU A 209 -7.50 10.30 6.58
C LEU A 209 -7.48 11.77 6.15
N LYS A 210 -6.66 12.59 6.81
CA LYS A 210 -6.51 14.01 6.46
C LYS A 210 -6.06 14.17 5.02
N ASN A 211 -4.99 13.48 4.62
CA ASN A 211 -4.38 13.68 3.31
C ASN A 211 -5.23 13.07 2.18
N LEU A 212 -5.95 11.97 2.46
CA LEU A 212 -6.96 11.41 1.56
C LEU A 212 -8.11 12.40 1.33
N SER A 213 -8.65 12.97 2.42
CA SER A 213 -9.75 13.95 2.34
C SER A 213 -9.33 15.20 1.57
N GLN A 214 -8.08 15.66 1.75
CA GLN A 214 -7.53 16.78 0.99
C GLN A 214 -7.39 16.44 -0.51
N ALA A 215 -6.94 15.23 -0.85
CA ALA A 215 -6.83 14.80 -2.24
C ALA A 215 -8.21 14.76 -2.93
N LEU A 216 -9.26 14.32 -2.22
CA LEU A 216 -10.65 14.35 -2.70
C LEU A 216 -11.14 15.77 -2.94
N GLN A 217 -10.88 16.69 -2.01
CA GLN A 217 -11.30 18.10 -2.17
C GLN A 217 -10.63 18.77 -3.36
N ILE A 218 -9.34 18.49 -3.58
CA ILE A 218 -8.59 19.04 -4.73
C ILE A 218 -9.14 18.49 -6.06
N SER A 219 -9.59 17.23 -6.12
CA SER A 219 -10.11 16.65 -7.36
C SER A 219 -11.55 17.02 -7.69
N GLN A 220 -12.27 17.62 -6.73
CA GLN A 220 -13.63 18.10 -6.90
C GLN A 220 -13.72 19.58 -7.29
N ASN A 221 -12.58 20.29 -7.25
CA ASN A 221 -12.43 21.68 -7.70
C ASN A 221 -11.93 21.73 -9.14
#